data_AF-A0A958AJH7-F1
#
_entry.id   AF-A0A958AJH7-F1
#
_cell.length_a   1.000
_cell.length_b   1.000
_cell.length_c   1.000
_cell.angle_alpha   90.00
_cell.angle_beta   90.00
_cell.angle_gamma   90.00
#
_symmetry.space_group_name_H-M   'P 1'
#
loop_
_entity.id
_entity.type
_entity.pdbx_description
1 polymer ?
#
loop_
_entity_poly.entity_id
_entity_poly.type
_entity_poly.pdbx_seq_one_letter_code
_entity_poly.pdbx_strand_id
1 'polypeptide(L)'
;MTAISTPRVQLGLRANWQQFTLLVLVNAFVGAMVGLERTVVPLLAEADFGLVSKSVMLSFLVSFGIVKALANLLAGRFSDRIGRKKILIAGWLIGLPVPPLIIFAPSWGWIVFA
;
A
#
# COMPACT_ATOMS: atom_id res chain seq x y z
N MET A 1 -50.48 -11.91 13.32
CA MET A 1 -49.20 -12.13 12.60
C MET A 1 -48.72 -10.77 12.11
N THR A 2 -47.80 -10.12 12.81
CA THR A 2 -47.22 -8.82 12.43
C THR A 2 -46.06 -9.06 11.46
N ALA A 3 -46.19 -8.58 10.22
CA ALA A 3 -45.14 -8.67 9.21
C ALA A 3 -43.95 -7.79 9.61
N ILE A 4 -42.77 -8.40 9.79
CA ILE A 4 -41.52 -7.68 10.02
C ILE A 4 -41.14 -6.99 8.72
N SER A 5 -41.27 -5.67 8.66
CA SER A 5 -40.79 -4.87 7.54
C SER A 5 -39.26 -4.85 7.55
N THR A 6 -38.61 -5.61 6.67
CA THR A 6 -37.16 -5.53 6.50
C THR A 6 -36.81 -4.13 5.94
N PRO A 7 -35.94 -3.36 6.60
CA PRO A 7 -35.54 -2.05 6.11
C PRO A 7 -34.91 -2.19 4.72
N ARG A 8 -35.42 -1.43 3.73
CA ARG A 8 -34.86 -1.41 2.37
C ARG A 8 -33.39 -0.99 2.43
N VAL A 9 -32.50 -1.87 1.97
CA VAL A 9 -31.07 -1.58 1.85
C VAL A 9 -30.88 -0.40 0.89
N GLN A 10 -30.47 0.75 1.41
CA GLN A 10 -30.20 1.94 0.60
C GLN A 10 -28.77 1.85 0.05
N LEU A 11 -28.64 1.77 -1.27
CA LEU A 11 -27.33 1.64 -1.93
C LEU A 11 -26.56 2.97 -1.90
N GLY A 12 -25.47 3.03 -1.15
CA GLY A 12 -24.67 4.25 -0.97
C GLY A 12 -23.74 4.62 -2.14
N LEU A 13 -23.55 3.74 -3.13
CA LEU A 13 -22.55 3.93 -4.20
C LEU A 13 -22.87 5.11 -5.12
N ARG A 14 -24.12 5.21 -5.58
CA ARG A 14 -24.58 6.34 -6.42
C ARG A 14 -24.58 7.66 -5.65
N ALA A 15 -24.98 7.63 -4.39
CA ALA A 15 -25.00 8.82 -3.53
C ALA A 15 -23.59 9.37 -3.23
N ASN A 16 -22.57 8.50 -3.20
CA ASN A 16 -21.18 8.85 -2.88
C ASN A 16 -20.23 8.65 -4.06
N TRP A 17 -20.72 8.76 -5.30
CA TRP A 17 -19.96 8.41 -6.49
C TRP A 17 -18.63 9.17 -6.59
N GLN A 18 -18.57 10.44 -6.19
CA GLN A 18 -17.33 11.22 -6.18
C GLN A 18 -16.27 10.63 -5.25
N GLN A 19 -16.66 10.26 -4.02
CA GLN A 19 -15.75 9.65 -3.05
C GLN A 19 -15.33 8.25 -3.51
N PHE A 20 -16.25 7.50 -4.10
CA PHE A 20 -15.96 6.19 -4.68
C PHE A 20 -14.98 6.30 -5.84
N THR A 21 -15.20 7.19 -6.79
CA THR A 21 -14.29 7.44 -7.91
C THR A 21 -12.91 7.88 -7.43
N LEU A 22 -12.84 8.77 -6.43
CA LEU A 22 -11.57 9.17 -5.82
C LEU A 22 -10.84 7.97 -5.20
N LEU A 23 -11.56 7.12 -4.44
CA LEU A 23 -10.99 5.92 -3.83
C LEU A 23 -10.47 4.93 -4.88
N VAL A 24 -11.21 4.75 -5.98
CA VAL A 24 -10.81 3.88 -7.09
C VAL A 24 -9.56 4.42 -7.76
N LEU A 25 -9.51 5.71 -8.09
CA LEU A 25 -8.35 6.35 -8.70
C LEU A 25 -7.11 6.24 -7.80
N VAL A 26 -7.24 6.58 -6.52
CA VAL A 26 -6.13 6.47 -5.56
C VAL A 26 -5.64 5.02 -5.45
N ASN A 27 -6.54 4.05 -5.35
CA ASN A 27 -6.13 2.64 -5.31
C ASN A 27 -5.45 2.20 -6.61
N ALA A 28 -5.91 2.67 -7.78
CA ALA A 28 -5.30 2.35 -9.05
C ALA A 28 -3.86 2.89 -9.13
N PHE A 29 -3.64 4.15 -8.77
CA PHE A 29 -2.30 4.76 -8.76
C PHE A 29 -1.37 4.10 -7.74
N VAL A 30 -1.85 3.87 -6.52
CA VAL A 30 -1.06 3.19 -5.48
C VAL A 30 -0.74 1.75 -5.91
N GLY A 31 -1.71 1.03 -6.48
CA GLY A 31 -1.52 -0.32 -7.00
C GLY A 31 -0.51 -0.37 -8.15
N ALA A 32 -0.59 0.58 -9.08
CA ALA A 32 0.36 0.71 -10.19
C ALA A 32 1.77 1.01 -9.68
N MET A 33 1.92 1.96 -8.74
CA MET A 33 3.21 2.31 -8.16
C MET A 33 3.87 1.13 -7.42
N VAL A 34 3.13 0.45 -6.54
CA VAL A 34 3.63 -0.74 -5.82
C VAL A 34 3.93 -1.89 -6.79
N GLY A 35 3.15 -2.01 -7.87
CA GLY A 35 3.42 -2.95 -8.95
C GLY A 35 4.76 -2.68 -9.63
N LEU A 36 4.99 -1.42 -10.02
CA LEU A 36 6.25 -0.97 -10.64
C LEU A 36 7.43 -1.18 -9.70
N GLU A 37 7.29 -0.84 -8.42
CA GLU A 37 8.35 -1.04 -7.42
C GLU A 37 8.78 -2.51 -7.34
N ARG A 38 7.81 -3.45 -7.31
CA ARG A 38 8.09 -4.89 -7.26
C ARG A 38 8.76 -5.43 -8.51
N THR A 39 8.60 -4.77 -9.66
CA THR A 39 9.28 -5.17 -10.90
C THR A 39 10.63 -4.48 -11.05
N VAL A 40 10.74 -3.21 -10.63
CA VAL A 40 11.94 -2.38 -10.83
C VAL A 40 13.00 -2.65 -9.77
N VAL A 41 12.64 -2.83 -8.51
CA VAL A 41 13.63 -3.02 -7.42
C VAL A 41 14.50 -4.28 -7.63
N PRO A 42 13.96 -5.45 -8.04
CA PRO A 42 14.80 -6.60 -8.38
C PRO A 42 15.70 -6.36 -9.60
N LEU A 43 15.22 -5.63 -10.62
CA LEU A 43 16.02 -5.27 -11.79
C LEU A 43 17.18 -4.34 -11.41
N LEU A 44 16.95 -3.39 -10.50
CA LEU A 44 17.97 -2.49 -9.96
C LEU A 44 19.04 -3.28 -9.17
N ALA A 45 18.61 -4.29 -8.40
CA ALA A 45 19.51 -5.18 -7.67
C ALA A 45 20.49 -5.92 -8.60
N GLU A 46 19.99 -6.38 -9.75
CA GLU A 46 20.78 -7.08 -10.75
C GLU A 46 21.72 -6.13 -11.49
N ALA A 47 21.19 -4.99 -11.96
CA ALA A 47 21.92 -4.04 -12.79
C ALA A 47 23.02 -3.28 -12.04
N ASP A 48 22.72 -2.76 -10.85
CA ASP A 48 23.62 -1.84 -10.13
C ASP A 48 24.44 -2.52 -9.04
N PHE A 49 23.92 -3.62 -8.47
CA PHE A 49 24.55 -4.31 -7.35
C PHE A 49 25.07 -5.72 -7.70
N GLY A 50 24.87 -6.19 -8.94
CA GLY A 50 25.31 -7.51 -9.40
C GLY A 50 24.68 -8.67 -8.62
N LEU A 51 23.58 -8.42 -7.91
CA LEU A 51 22.89 -9.39 -7.10
C LEU A 51 22.02 -10.30 -7.98
N VAL A 52 22.66 -11.24 -8.67
CA VAL A 52 21.99 -12.24 -9.48
C VAL A 52 21.35 -13.27 -8.56
N SER A 53 20.12 -13.06 -8.08
CA SER A 53 19.37 -14.17 -7.48
C SER A 53 17.90 -13.90 -7.19
N LYS A 54 17.09 -14.91 -7.56
CA LYS A 54 15.72 -15.12 -7.06
C LYS A 54 15.62 -14.97 -5.54
N SER A 55 16.69 -15.30 -4.79
CA SER A 55 16.77 -15.12 -3.34
C SER A 55 16.61 -13.67 -2.88
N VAL A 56 17.17 -12.68 -3.59
CA VAL A 56 17.03 -11.27 -3.22
C VAL A 56 15.60 -10.80 -3.43
N MET A 57 15.01 -11.12 -4.60
CA MET A 57 13.61 -10.85 -4.89
C MET A 57 12.65 -11.54 -3.88
N LEU A 58 12.91 -12.81 -3.54
CA LEU A 58 12.11 -13.55 -2.55
C LEU A 58 12.26 -12.94 -1.16
N SER A 59 13.48 -12.60 -0.73
CA SER A 59 13.72 -11.97 0.58
C SER A 59 13.02 -10.61 0.69
N PHE A 60 13.07 -9.80 -0.36
CA PHE A 60 12.34 -8.54 -0.45
C PHE A 60 10.83 -8.76 -0.40
N LEU A 61 10.29 -9.65 -1.24
CA LEU A 61 8.85 -9.91 -1.29
C LEU A 61 8.30 -10.45 0.03
N VAL A 62 9.03 -11.37 0.68
CA VAL A 62 8.64 -11.94 1.98
C VAL A 62 8.72 -10.87 3.07
N SER A 63 9.82 -10.11 3.15
CA SER A 63 9.98 -9.06 4.15
C SER A 63 8.92 -7.97 3.98
N PHE A 64 8.73 -7.48 2.76
CA PHE A 64 7.68 -6.53 2.40
C PHE A 64 6.29 -7.08 2.74
N GLY A 65 6.01 -8.34 2.40
CA GLY A 65 4.73 -8.98 2.67
C GLY A 65 4.40 -9.06 4.16
N ILE A 66 5.37 -9.46 4.98
CA ILE A 66 5.23 -9.56 6.44
C ILE A 66 5.00 -8.17 7.05
N VAL A 67 5.87 -7.21 6.71
CA VAL A 67 5.76 -5.83 7.22
C VAL A 67 4.42 -5.22 6.82
N LYS A 68 4.00 -5.37 5.56
CA LYS A 68 2.72 -4.87 5.07
C LYS A 68 1.53 -5.52 5.78
N ALA A 69 1.58 -6.83 6.04
CA ALA A 69 0.50 -7.52 6.74
C ALA A 69 0.31 -6.95 8.16
N LEU A 70 1.41 -6.77 8.89
CA LEU A 70 1.40 -6.16 10.23
C LEU A 70 0.94 -4.70 10.18
N ALA A 71 1.49 -3.91 9.25
CA ALA A 71 1.12 -2.50 9.06
C ALA A 71 -0.37 -2.35 8.74
N ASN A 72 -0.93 -3.19 7.86
CA ASN A 72 -2.35 -3.17 7.52
C ASN A 72 -3.24 -3.55 8.70
N LEU A 73 -2.83 -4.55 9.51
CA LEU A 73 -3.57 -4.93 10.71
C LEU A 73 -3.63 -3.77 11.72
N LEU A 74 -2.49 -3.12 11.96
CA LEU A 74 -2.41 -1.97 12.84
C LEU A 74 -3.19 -0.78 12.27
N ALA A 75 -2.98 -0.46 11.00
CA ALA A 75 -3.67 0.63 10.32
C ALA A 75 -5.19 0.45 10.34
N GLY A 76 -5.70 -0.78 10.18
CA GLY A 76 -7.13 -1.09 10.33
C GLY A 76 -7.64 -0.77 11.73
N ARG A 77 -6.99 -1.29 12.76
CA ARG A 77 -7.37 -1.02 14.16
C ARG A 77 -7.29 0.45 14.53
N PHE A 78 -6.24 1.15 14.11
CA PHE A 78 -6.11 2.57 14.38
C PHE A 78 -7.10 3.40 13.56
N SER A 79 -7.39 3.01 12.32
CA SER A 79 -8.39 3.68 11.47
C SER A 79 -9.76 3.73 12.13
N ASP A 80 -10.16 2.65 12.81
CA ASP A 80 -11.44 2.61 13.53
C ASP A 80 -11.46 3.51 14.77
N ARG A 81 -10.30 3.77 15.39
CA ARG A 81 -10.19 4.62 16.60
C ARG A 81 -9.96 6.10 16.31
N ILE A 82 -9.04 6.42 15.41
CA ILE A 82 -8.62 7.81 15.12
C ILE A 82 -9.18 8.35 13.80
N GLY A 83 -9.84 7.50 13.01
CA GLY A 83 -10.47 7.84 11.75
C GLY A 83 -9.61 7.53 10.52
N ARG A 84 -10.26 7.02 9.47
CA ARG A 84 -9.65 6.60 8.19
C ARG A 84 -8.77 7.67 7.54
N LYS A 85 -9.25 8.92 7.48
CA LYS A 85 -8.52 10.02 6.80
C LYS A 85 -7.16 10.30 7.44
N LYS A 86 -7.05 10.28 8.77
CA LYS A 86 -5.80 10.55 9.48
C LYS A 86 -4.77 9.45 9.23
N ILE A 87 -5.21 8.19 9.25
CA ILE A 87 -4.35 7.04 8.93
C ILE A 87 -3.86 7.10 7.48
N LEU A 88 -4.73 7.45 6.53
CA LEU A 88 -4.33 7.59 5.13
C LEU A 88 -3.29 8.70 4.94
N ILE A 89 -3.46 9.86 5.58
CA ILE A 89 -2.49 10.95 5.51
C ILE A 89 -1.16 10.55 6.16
N ALA A 90 -1.20 9.93 7.34
CA ALA A 90 0.01 9.45 8.02
C ALA A 90 0.77 8.42 7.18
N GLY A 91 0.07 7.49 6.54
CA GLY A 91 0.68 6.54 5.61
C GLY A 91 1.38 7.23 4.43
N TRP A 92 0.75 8.25 3.85
CA TRP A 92 1.37 9.04 2.78
C TRP A 92 2.58 9.85 3.26
N LEU A 93 2.56 10.42 4.46
CA LEU A 93 3.71 11.13 5.04
C LEU A 93 4.93 10.21 5.20
N ILE A 94 4.70 8.94 5.56
CA ILE A 94 5.76 7.94 5.69
C ILE A 94 6.20 7.41 4.32
N GLY A 95 5.28 7.25 3.37
CA GLY A 95 5.58 6.70 2.04
C GLY A 95 6.22 7.69 1.06
N LEU A 96 5.94 8.99 1.18
CA LEU A 96 6.45 10.02 0.26
C LEU A 96 8.00 10.14 0.22
N PRO A 97 8.73 9.94 1.33
CA PRO A 97 10.19 9.87 1.34
C PRO A 97 10.81 8.62 0.66
N VAL A 98 10.04 7.55 0.43
CA VAL A 98 10.57 6.26 -0.05
C VAL A 98 11.21 6.37 -1.45
N PRO A 99 10.58 7.00 -2.47
CA PRO A 99 11.20 7.09 -3.79
C PRO A 99 12.54 7.86 -3.79
N PRO A 100 12.67 9.03 -3.12
CA PRO A 100 13.98 9.67 -2.93
C PRO A 100 15.01 8.78 -2.24
N LEU A 101 14.63 8.01 -1.20
CA LEU A 101 15.54 7.09 -0.52
C LEU A 101 16.08 6.01 -1.46
N ILE A 102 15.24 5.50 -2.37
CA ILE A 102 15.65 4.51 -3.38
C ILE A 102 16.54 5.16 -4.46
N ILE A 103 16.17 6.33 -4.97
CA ILE A 103 16.91 7.03 -6.05
C ILE A 103 18.33 7.39 -5.62
N PHE A 104 18.51 7.81 -4.36
CA PHE A 104 19.80 8.22 -3.82
C PHE A 104 20.46 7.13 -2.97
N ALA A 105 20.03 5.87 -3.09
CA ALA A 105 20.52 4.77 -2.27
C ALA A 105 22.01 4.47 -2.54
N PRO A 106 22.91 4.64 -1.56
CA PRO A 106 24.33 4.33 -1.75
C PRO A 106 24.65 2.83 -1.59
N SER A 107 23.72 2.03 -1.06
CA SER A 107 23.88 0.58 -0.88
C SER A 107 22.52 -0.13 -0.81
N TRP A 108 22.52 -1.46 -1.06
CA TRP A 108 21.31 -2.29 -0.99
C TRP A 108 20.59 -2.22 0.37
N GLY A 109 21.31 -1.96 1.47
CA GLY A 109 20.71 -1.80 2.80
C GLY A 109 19.71 -0.65 2.87
N TRP A 110 19.90 0.42 2.08
CA TRP A 110 18.95 1.53 2.01
C TRP A 110 17.65 1.14 1.30
N ILE A 111 17.70 0.21 0.35
CA ILE A 111 16.52 -0.33 -0.34
C ILE A 111 15.72 -1.25 0.59
N VAL A 112 16.39 -1.98 1.49
CA VAL A 112 15.71 -2.81 2.50
C VAL A 112 15.10 -1.97 3.63
N PHE A 113 15.71 -0.81 3.93
CA PHE A 113 15.24 0.11 4.96
C PHE A 113 14.03 0.95 4.52
N ALA A 114 14.03 1.40 3.26
CA ALA A 114 12.96 2.21 2.67
C ALA A 114 11.64 1.43 2.55
#